data_AF-A0A0S8CQ82-F1
#
_entry.id   AF-A0A0S8CQ82-F1
#
_cell.length_a   1.000
_cell.length_b   1.000
_cell.length_c   1.000
_cell.angle_alpha   90.00
_cell.angle_beta   90.00
_cell.angle_gamma   90.00
#
_symmetry.space_group_name_H-M   'P 1'
#
loop_
_entity.id
_entity.type
_entity.pdbx_description
1 polymer ?
#
loop_
_entity_poly.entity_id
_entity_poly.type
_entity_poly.pdbx_seq_one_letter_code
_entity_poly.pdbx_strand_id
1 'polypeptide(L)'
;MKNESVEKRSESRTELDKYHSVEFDLADLGARYQFKIWNMSSRGMCLLVREDSDVVKCLQVGDTLDMKYYTSDASLPPENLTTQIKHVTKEDEGRFQGHYLVGLFILENQESRKA
;
A
#
# COMPACT_ATOMS: atom_id res chain seq x y z
N MET A 1 -17.76 -8.39 -29.44
CA MET A 1 -17.88 -8.20 -27.98
C MET A 1 -17.02 -7.02 -27.58
N LYS A 2 -17.61 -5.99 -26.96
CA LYS A 2 -16.86 -4.97 -26.22
C LYS A 2 -16.84 -5.45 -24.77
N ASN A 3 -15.66 -5.79 -24.26
CA ASN A 3 -15.52 -6.15 -22.84
C ASN A 3 -15.44 -4.83 -22.06
N GLU A 4 -16.59 -4.34 -21.62
CA GLU A 4 -16.70 -3.27 -20.64
C GLU A 4 -16.21 -3.81 -19.29
N SER A 5 -14.95 -3.57 -18.98
CA SER A 5 -14.42 -3.72 -17.63
C SER A 5 -15.10 -2.68 -16.76
N VAL A 6 -16.15 -3.10 -16.04
CA VAL A 6 -16.83 -2.31 -15.01
C VAL A 6 -15.77 -1.77 -14.04
N GLU A 7 -15.52 -0.46 -14.08
CA GLU A 7 -14.77 0.25 -13.05
C GLU A 7 -15.57 0.18 -11.74
N LYS A 8 -15.29 -0.84 -10.93
CA LYS A 8 -15.82 -0.99 -9.56
C LYS A 8 -15.10 -0.09 -8.55
N ARG A 9 -14.70 1.12 -8.94
CA ARG A 9 -13.99 2.05 -8.05
C ARG A 9 -14.85 3.28 -7.82
N SER A 10 -15.44 3.34 -6.63
CA SER A 10 -16.28 4.45 -6.18
C SER A 10 -15.48 5.63 -5.62
N GLU A 11 -14.15 5.53 -5.52
CA GLU A 11 -13.29 6.55 -4.89
C GLU A 11 -12.35 7.20 -5.91
N SER A 12 -12.40 8.54 -5.95
CA SER A 12 -11.54 9.40 -6.76
C SER A 12 -10.09 9.21 -6.32
N ARG A 13 -9.18 8.86 -7.26
CA ARG A 13 -7.74 8.68 -7.01
C ARG A 13 -7.04 9.91 -6.40
N THR A 14 -7.69 11.08 -6.39
CA THR A 14 -7.17 12.37 -5.96
C THR A 14 -6.60 12.37 -4.54
N GLU A 15 -7.21 11.63 -3.60
CA GLU A 15 -6.76 11.56 -2.20
C GLU A 15 -5.58 10.59 -1.99
N LEU A 16 -5.39 9.62 -2.89
CA LEU A 16 -4.37 8.57 -2.75
C LEU A 16 -3.07 8.93 -3.50
N ASP A 17 -3.17 9.72 -4.57
CA ASP A 17 -2.01 10.22 -5.32
C ASP A 17 -1.16 11.23 -4.52
N LYS A 18 -1.64 11.70 -3.36
CA LYS A 18 -0.86 12.59 -2.48
C LYS A 18 0.32 11.89 -1.81
N TYR A 19 0.21 10.58 -1.55
CA TYR A 19 1.24 9.81 -0.83
C TYR A 19 2.27 9.20 -1.76
N HIS A 20 3.55 9.38 -1.42
CA HIS A 20 4.66 8.86 -2.23
C HIS A 20 5.36 7.64 -1.57
N SER A 21 5.32 7.53 -0.25
CA SER A 21 5.93 6.42 0.50
C SER A 21 5.18 6.10 1.79
N VAL A 22 5.39 4.89 2.30
CA VAL A 22 4.92 4.44 3.61
C VAL A 22 6.08 3.95 4.47
N GLU A 23 5.97 4.13 5.79
CA GLU A 23 6.84 3.55 6.81
C GLU A 23 6.00 2.73 7.79
N PHE A 24 6.45 1.53 8.14
CA PHE A 24 5.86 0.73 9.21
C PHE A 24 6.88 -0.19 9.86
N ASP A 25 6.58 -0.59 11.09
CA ASP A 25 7.41 -1.50 11.87
C ASP A 25 6.92 -2.94 11.64
N LEU A 26 7.84 -3.86 11.37
CA LEU A 26 7.57 -5.29 11.31
C LEU A 26 8.11 -5.93 12.58
N ALA A 27 7.22 -6.22 13.53
CA ALA A 27 7.58 -6.76 14.83
C ALA A 27 8.42 -8.04 14.73
N ASP A 28 8.08 -8.93 13.79
CA ASP A 28 8.79 -10.19 13.54
C ASP A 28 10.25 -9.99 13.10
N LEU A 29 10.57 -8.84 12.49
CA LEU A 29 11.91 -8.50 12.02
C LEU A 29 12.63 -7.50 12.94
N GLY A 30 11.93 -6.96 13.95
CA GLY A 30 12.47 -5.97 14.88
C GLY A 30 12.96 -4.70 14.20
N ALA A 31 12.45 -4.39 13.00
CA ALA A 31 12.95 -3.33 12.15
C ALA A 31 11.83 -2.52 11.50
N ARG A 32 12.18 -1.28 11.19
CA ARG A 32 11.34 -0.33 10.47
C ARG A 32 11.65 -0.37 9.00
N TYR A 33 10.62 -0.43 8.17
CA TYR A 33 10.76 -0.47 6.72
C TYR A 33 10.04 0.71 6.10
N GLN A 34 10.67 1.30 5.08
CA GLN A 34 10.07 2.33 4.25
C GLN A 34 10.01 1.86 2.80
N PHE A 35 8.83 2.00 2.18
CA PHE A 35 8.58 1.59 0.81
C PHE A 35 7.98 2.74 0.00
N LYS A 36 8.38 2.84 -1.28
CA LYS A 36 7.68 3.71 -2.22
C LYS A 36 6.32 3.11 -2.58
N ILE A 37 5.31 3.96 -2.64
CA ILE A 37 3.97 3.57 -3.10
C ILE A 37 3.97 3.58 -4.61
N TRP A 38 3.46 2.51 -5.19
CA TRP A 38 3.15 2.40 -6.61
C TRP A 38 1.65 2.40 -6.80
N ASN A 39 1.10 3.45 -7.42
CA ASN A 39 -0.33 3.48 -7.73
C ASN A 39 -0.59 2.81 -9.09
N MET A 40 -1.07 1.58 -9.05
CA MET A 40 -1.47 0.86 -10.26
C MET A 40 -2.95 1.14 -10.50
N SER A 41 -3.29 1.91 -11.54
CA SER A 41 -4.64 2.42 -11.83
C SER A 41 -5.78 1.38 -11.69
N SER A 42 -5.53 0.12 -12.03
CA SER A 42 -6.49 -1.00 -11.88
C SER A 42 -6.45 -1.75 -10.54
N ARG A 43 -5.31 -1.74 -9.82
CA ARG A 43 -5.08 -2.56 -8.60
C ARG A 43 -5.00 -1.74 -7.30
N GLY A 44 -4.78 -0.43 -7.40
CA GLY A 44 -4.74 0.51 -6.27
C GLY A 44 -3.32 0.80 -5.85
N MET A 45 -3.13 1.27 -4.62
CA MET A 45 -1.81 1.43 -4.05
C MET A 45 -1.18 0.07 -3.78
N CYS A 46 0.06 -0.10 -4.22
CA CYS A 46 0.84 -1.28 -3.92
C CYS A 46 2.28 -0.93 -3.53
N LEU A 47 2.89 -1.82 -2.76
CA LEU A 47 4.33 -1.81 -2.49
C LEU A 47 5.01 -2.85 -3.37
N LEU A 48 6.22 -2.53 -3.82
CA LEU A 48 7.12 -3.49 -4.46
C LEU A 48 8.10 -4.00 -3.42
N VAL A 49 8.05 -5.30 -3.14
CA VAL A 49 8.94 -5.97 -2.20
C VAL A 49 9.74 -7.02 -2.97
N ARG A 50 11.07 -7.06 -2.84
CA ARG A 50 11.89 -8.08 -3.51
C ARG A 50 11.55 -9.47 -2.97
N GLU A 51 11.58 -10.48 -3.83
CA GLU A 51 11.23 -11.86 -3.44
C GLU A 51 12.17 -12.47 -2.40
N ASP A 52 13.41 -11.99 -2.32
CA ASP A 52 14.43 -12.42 -1.35
C ASP A 52 14.38 -11.62 -0.03
N SER A 53 13.48 -10.66 0.09
CA SER A 53 13.31 -9.87 1.32
C SER A 53 12.51 -10.65 2.35
N ASP A 54 12.98 -10.70 3.59
CA ASP A 54 12.21 -11.31 4.70
C ASP A 54 10.89 -10.58 4.97
N VAL A 55 10.76 -9.32 4.54
CA VAL A 55 9.52 -8.55 4.65
C VAL A 55 8.34 -9.28 4.02
N VAL A 56 8.52 -9.91 2.85
CA VAL A 56 7.40 -10.61 2.20
C VAL A 56 6.91 -11.81 3.00
N LYS A 57 7.78 -12.42 3.81
CA LYS A 57 7.45 -13.57 4.65
C LYS A 57 6.60 -13.15 5.86
N CYS A 58 6.70 -11.89 6.27
CA CYS A 58 5.97 -11.30 7.39
C CYS A 58 4.66 -10.62 6.99
N LEU A 59 4.39 -10.46 5.68
CA LEU A 59 3.17 -9.80 5.19
C LEU A 59 2.17 -10.84 4.69
N GLN A 60 1.01 -10.92 5.34
CA GLN A 60 -0.07 -11.81 4.95
C GLN A 60 -1.32 -11.04 4.52
N VAL A 61 -2.11 -11.65 3.63
CA VAL A 61 -3.38 -11.06 3.21
C VAL A 61 -4.35 -11.04 4.38
N GLY A 62 -4.91 -9.87 4.67
CA GLY A 62 -5.80 -9.63 5.80
C GLY A 62 -5.12 -8.88 6.95
N ASP A 63 -3.78 -8.90 7.01
CA ASP A 63 -3.02 -8.19 8.05
C ASP A 63 -3.36 -6.72 8.05
N THR A 64 -3.45 -6.16 9.24
CA THR A 64 -3.73 -4.74 9.46
C THR A 64 -2.56 -4.14 10.23
N LEU A 65 -1.95 -3.12 9.65
CA LEU A 65 -0.73 -2.47 10.16
C LEU A 65 -0.98 -0.97 10.27
N ASP A 66 -0.48 -0.36 11.34
CA ASP A 66 -0.41 1.09 11.42
C ASP A 66 0.79 1.57 10.62
N MET A 67 0.52 2.34 9.56
CA MET A 67 1.55 2.83 8.65
C MET A 67 1.59 4.35 8.67
N LYS A 68 2.78 4.91 8.59
CA LYS A 68 3.00 6.34 8.33
C LYS A 68 3.06 6.59 6.84
N TYR A 69 2.19 7.44 6.35
CA TYR A 69 2.14 7.86 4.95
C TYR A 69 2.81 9.22 4.79
N TYR A 70 3.76 9.30 3.87
CA TYR A 70 4.45 10.53 3.54
C TYR A 70 3.90 11.11 2.24
N THR A 71 3.48 12.37 2.27
CA THR A 71 3.05 13.06 1.07
C THR A 71 4.24 13.42 0.17
N SER A 72 3.97 13.84 -1.06
CA SER A 72 5.03 14.38 -1.93
C SER A 72 5.57 15.74 -1.47
N ASP A 73 4.82 16.44 -0.61
CA ASP A 73 5.26 17.68 0.02
C ASP A 73 5.97 17.37 1.34
N ALA A 74 7.30 17.48 1.34
CA ALA A 74 8.13 17.21 2.50
C ALA A 74 7.92 18.19 3.66
N SER A 75 7.19 19.30 3.46
CA SER A 75 6.83 20.22 4.53
C SER A 75 5.64 19.74 5.37
N LEU A 76 4.84 18.81 4.84
CA LEU A 76 3.70 18.23 5.54
C LEU A 76 4.15 17.07 6.44
N PRO A 77 3.63 16.98 7.68
CA PRO A 77 3.91 15.84 8.54
C PRO A 77 3.32 14.54 7.95
N PRO A 78 3.94 13.38 8.22
CA PRO A 78 3.37 12.10 7.83
C PRO A 78 2.06 11.81 8.56
N GLU A 79 1.13 11.16 7.88
CA GLU A 79 -0.17 10.74 8.43
C GLU A 79 -0.08 9.29 8.93
N ASN A 80 -0.54 9.01 10.15
CA ASN A 80 -0.65 7.64 10.64
C ASN A 80 -2.00 7.07 10.22
N LEU A 81 -2.00 6.00 9.42
CA LEU A 81 -3.20 5.37 8.89
C LEU A 81 -3.15 3.86 9.09
N THR A 82 -4.21 3.32 9.67
CA THR A 82 -4.40 1.87 9.78
C THR A 82 -4.72 1.29 8.40
N THR A 83 -3.91 0.33 7.96
CA THR A 83 -3.91 -0.16 6.57
C THR A 83 -3.98 -1.67 6.54
N GLN A 84 -4.87 -2.21 5.73
CA GLN A 84 -4.99 -3.64 5.50
C GLN A 84 -4.25 -4.09 4.23
N ILE A 85 -3.53 -5.20 4.33
CA ILE A 85 -2.94 -5.92 3.19
C ILE A 85 -4.05 -6.68 2.44
N LYS A 86 -4.34 -6.28 1.20
CA LYS A 86 -5.42 -6.88 0.40
C LYS A 86 -4.97 -8.05 -0.48
N HIS A 87 -3.75 -7.99 -1.00
CA HIS A 87 -3.17 -9.06 -1.80
C HIS A 87 -1.65 -9.02 -1.74
N VAL A 88 -1.02 -10.18 -1.80
CA VAL A 88 0.43 -10.34 -1.95
C VAL A 88 0.65 -11.22 -3.17
N THR A 89 1.06 -10.61 -4.29
CA THR A 89 1.17 -11.32 -5.57
C THR A 89 2.62 -11.31 -6.04
N LYS A 90 3.18 -12.48 -6.29
CA LYS A 90 4.48 -12.59 -6.94
C LYS A 90 4.34 -12.25 -8.43
N GLU A 91 5.19 -11.37 -8.92
CA GLU A 91 5.32 -11.10 -10.35
C GLU A 91 6.57 -11.83 -10.85
N ASP A 92 6.36 -12.91 -11.61
CA ASP A 92 7.44 -13.73 -12.18
C ASP A 92 7.84 -13.29 -13.60
N GLU A 93 7.05 -12.40 -14.22
CA GLU A 93 7.25 -11.91 -15.58
C GLU A 93 7.04 -10.39 -15.69
N GLY A 94 7.59 -9.79 -16.74
CA GLY A 94 7.43 -8.36 -17.03
C GLY A 94 8.28 -7.43 -16.16
N ARG A 95 7.90 -6.15 -16.09
CA ARG A 95 8.73 -5.08 -15.50
C ARG A 95 8.98 -5.20 -13.99
N PHE A 96 8.21 -6.03 -13.30
CA PHE A 96 8.31 -6.25 -11.86
C PHE A 96 8.75 -7.68 -11.51
N GLN A 97 9.35 -8.39 -12.47
CA GLN A 97 9.91 -9.71 -12.25
C GLN A 97 10.81 -9.75 -11.01
N GLY A 98 10.66 -10.79 -10.19
CA GLY A 98 11.43 -10.97 -8.95
C GLY A 98 10.93 -10.10 -7.78
N HIS A 99 9.73 -9.52 -7.90
CA HIS A 99 9.11 -8.72 -6.86
C HIS A 99 7.70 -9.24 -6.53
N TYR A 100 7.27 -8.94 -5.32
CA TYR A 100 5.90 -9.06 -4.87
C TYR A 100 5.22 -7.70 -4.91
N LEU A 101 4.00 -7.68 -5.45
CA LEU A 101 3.06 -6.58 -5.35
C LEU A 101 2.16 -6.79 -4.14
N VAL A 102 2.39 -5.97 -3.12
CA VAL A 102 1.60 -5.95 -1.89
C VAL A 102 0.55 -4.85 -2.00
N GLY A 103 -0.72 -5.22 -2.17
CA GLY A 103 -1.84 -4.28 -2.28
C GLY A 103 -2.27 -3.74 -0.93
N LEU A 104 -2.44 -2.42 -0.84
CA LEU A 104 -2.81 -1.71 0.38
C LEU A 104 -4.25 -1.19 0.31
N PHE A 105 -4.92 -1.19 1.45
CA PHE A 105 -6.23 -0.57 1.63
C PHE A 105 -6.28 0.16 2.96
N ILE A 106 -6.37 1.49 2.91
CA ILE A 106 -6.49 2.32 4.10
C ILE A 106 -7.86 2.09 4.70
N LEU A 107 -7.89 1.69 5.97
CA LEU A 107 -9.09 1.65 6.78
C LEU A 107 -9.26 3.07 7.35
N GLU A 108 -10.27 3.78 6.86
CA GLU A 108 -10.55 5.20 7.16
C GLU A 108 -10.27 5.57 8.63
N ASN A 109 -9.52 6.66 8.85
CA ASN A 109 -9.09 7.06 10.18
C ASN A 109 -10.30 7.52 11.03
N GLN A 110 -10.49 6.94 12.21
CA GLN A 110 -11.58 7.25 13.15
C GLN A 110 -11.42 8.61 13.86
N GLU A 111 -10.52 9.48 13.41
CA GLU A 111 -10.22 10.78 14.07
C GLU A 111 -11.08 11.96 13.58
N SER A 112 -12.20 11.72 12.90
CA SER A 112 -13.11 12.78 12.43
C SER A 112 -14.58 12.56 12.83
N ARG A 113 -14.84 12.11 14.06
CA ARG A 113 -16.18 12.19 14.69
C ARG A 113 -16.10 12.54 16.18
N LYS A 114 -15.41 13.63 16.52
CA LYS A 114 -15.72 14.37 17.75
C LYS A 114 -15.64 15.87 17.47
N ALA A 115 -16.77 16.42 17.04
CA ALA A 115 -17.17 17.81 17.28
C ALA A 115 -18.66 17.80 17.61
#